data_AF-A0A535C0E1-F1
#
_entry.id   AF-A0A535C0E1-F1
#
_cell.length_a   1.000
_cell.length_b   1.000
_cell.length_c   1.000
_cell.angle_alpha   90.00
_cell.angle_beta   90.00
_cell.angle_gamma   90.00
#
_symmetry.space_group_name_H-M   'P 1'
#
loop_
_entity.id
_entity.type
_entity.pdbx_description
1 polymer ?
#
loop_
_entity_poly.entity_id
_entity_poly.type
_entity_poly.pdbx_seq_one_letter_code
_entity_poly.pdbx_strand_id
1 'polypeptide(L)'
;MRRLIAIFGIAMLVATACAGGEPPTSGASPTASAATTDKPVAGGRVVAGATGDPKTMQPIISTDTQSSFVWQWLYLGLTRTNYKTGETESSLAEKFEQSKDGL
;
A
#
# COMPACT_ATOMS: atom_id res chain seq x y z
N MET A 1 -38.87 -28.74 -20.17
CA MET A 1 -38.60 -28.79 -18.71
C MET A 1 -37.13 -28.54 -18.36
N ARG A 2 -36.19 -29.45 -18.71
CA ARG A 2 -34.76 -29.35 -18.31
C ARG A 2 -34.01 -28.11 -18.83
N ARG A 3 -34.34 -27.64 -20.04
CA ARG A 3 -33.80 -26.38 -20.62
C ARG A 3 -34.37 -25.12 -19.96
N LEU A 4 -35.63 -25.16 -19.52
CA LEU A 4 -36.27 -24.04 -18.82
C LEU A 4 -35.70 -23.88 -17.41
N ILE A 5 -35.40 -24.99 -16.74
CA ILE A 5 -34.74 -25.00 -15.42
C ILE A 5 -33.33 -24.40 -15.51
N ALA A 6 -32.57 -24.73 -16.57
CA ALA A 6 -31.23 -24.19 -16.77
C ALA A 6 -31.23 -22.67 -17.03
N ILE A 7 -32.18 -22.17 -17.83
CA ILE A 7 -32.32 -20.75 -18.12
C ILE A 7 -32.74 -19.96 -16.86
N PHE A 8 -33.66 -20.52 -16.07
CA PHE A 8 -34.10 -19.90 -14.82
C PHE A 8 -32.98 -19.85 -13.76
N GLY A 9 -32.16 -20.90 -13.68
CA GLY A 9 -31.00 -20.94 -12.79
C GLY A 9 -29.93 -19.91 -13.15
N ILE A 10 -29.65 -19.72 -14.45
CA ILE A 10 -28.70 -18.70 -14.92
C ILE A 10 -29.25 -17.29 -14.68
N ALA A 11 -30.55 -17.07 -14.92
CA ALA A 11 -31.19 -15.78 -14.66
C ALA A 11 -31.16 -15.39 -13.17
N MET A 12 -31.34 -16.35 -12.26
CA MET A 12 -31.21 -16.10 -10.82
C MET A 12 -29.77 -15.82 -10.38
N LEU A 13 -28.77 -16.44 -11.01
CA LEU A 13 -27.35 -16.21 -10.68
C LEU A 13 -26.86 -14.82 -11.13
N VAL A 14 -27.41 -14.29 -12.23
CA VAL A 14 -27.08 -12.94 -12.71
C VAL A 14 -27.77 -11.86 -11.85
N ALA A 15 -28.97 -12.13 -11.33
CA ALA A 15 -29.69 -11.17 -10.49
C ALA A 15 -29.04 -10.92 -9.12
N THR A 16 -28.39 -11.94 -8.53
CA THR A 16 -27.67 -11.79 -7.25
C THR A 16 -26.31 -11.11 -7.36
N ALA A 17 -25.75 -10.99 -8.58
CA ALA A 17 -24.50 -10.28 -8.81
C ALA A 17 -24.66 -8.74 -8.86
N CYS A 18 -25.88 -8.24 -9.05
CA CYS A 18 -26.19 -6.81 -9.09
C CYS A 18 -27.04 -6.32 -7.89
N ALA A 19 -27.48 -7.23 -7.01
CA ALA A 19 -28.02 -6.84 -5.71
C ALA A 19 -26.84 -6.51 -4.80
N GLY A 20 -26.56 -5.20 -4.65
CA GLY A 20 -25.55 -4.67 -3.76
C GLY A 20 -25.70 -5.25 -2.36
N GLY A 21 -24.78 -6.14 -2.01
CA GLY A 21 -24.59 -6.58 -0.64
C GLY A 21 -24.15 -5.38 0.17
N GLU A 22 -25.04 -4.91 1.04
CA GLU A 22 -24.71 -3.92 2.05
C GLU A 22 -23.60 -4.50 2.94
N PRO A 23 -22.44 -3.84 3.06
CA PRO A 23 -21.41 -4.30 3.98
C PRO A 23 -21.93 -4.20 5.42
N PRO A 24 -21.63 -5.17 6.30
CA PRO A 24 -21.99 -5.07 7.70
C PRO A 24 -21.41 -3.77 8.28
N THR A 25 -22.31 -2.94 8.81
CA THR A 25 -22.00 -1.73 9.57
C THR A 25 -21.15 -2.09 10.78
N SER A 26 -19.84 -1.89 10.70
CA SER A 26 -18.96 -1.82 11.85
C SER A 26 -17.74 -0.96 11.53
N GLY A 27 -17.63 0.13 12.29
CA GLY A 27 -16.56 1.10 12.23
C GLY A 27 -17.04 2.43 11.66
N ALA A 28 -17.45 3.34 12.55
CA ALA A 28 -17.52 4.75 12.21
C ALA A 28 -16.14 5.19 11.69
N SER A 29 -16.03 5.44 10.39
CA SER A 29 -14.91 6.19 9.84
C SER A 29 -15.05 7.65 10.29
N PRO A 30 -13.97 8.33 10.71
CA PRO A 30 -14.05 9.76 10.91
C PRO A 30 -14.32 10.39 9.54
N THR A 31 -15.49 11.02 9.40
CA THR A 31 -15.76 11.91 8.28
C THR A 31 -14.80 13.10 8.42
N ALA A 32 -13.67 13.05 7.70
CA ALA A 32 -12.92 14.24 7.39
C ALA A 32 -13.62 14.94 6.21
N SER A 33 -14.70 15.67 6.51
CA SER A 33 -15.23 16.64 5.55
C SER A 33 -14.42 17.92 5.70
N ALA A 34 -13.31 17.98 4.97
CA ALA A 34 -12.64 19.23 4.65
C ALA A 34 -12.52 19.26 3.13
N ALA A 35 -13.08 20.28 2.49
CA ALA A 35 -12.93 20.50 1.06
C ALA A 35 -11.44 20.44 0.72
N THR A 36 -11.05 19.45 -0.09
CA THR A 36 -9.67 19.29 -0.56
C THR A 36 -9.31 20.53 -1.35
N THR A 37 -8.55 21.42 -0.72
CA THR A 37 -7.83 22.45 -1.43
C THR A 37 -6.63 21.72 -2.05
N ASP A 38 -6.39 21.84 -3.36
CA ASP A 38 -5.24 21.20 -4.05
C ASP A 38 -3.86 21.68 -3.54
N LYS A 39 -3.85 22.59 -2.57
CA LYS A 39 -2.64 23.10 -1.94
C LYS A 39 -2.24 22.19 -0.78
N PRO A 40 -1.00 21.65 -0.78
CA PRO A 40 -0.49 20.90 0.37
C PRO A 40 -0.60 21.71 1.65
N VAL A 41 -1.17 21.12 2.70
CA VAL A 41 -1.25 21.70 4.04
C VAL A 41 -0.14 21.12 4.91
N ALA A 42 0.46 21.95 5.76
CA ALA A 42 1.49 21.51 6.68
C ALA A 42 0.87 20.80 7.89
N GLY A 43 1.49 19.69 8.30
CA GLY A 43 1.01 18.89 9.43
C GLY A 43 -0.15 17.96 9.07
N GLY A 44 -0.54 17.13 10.03
CA GLY A 44 -1.51 16.05 9.86
C GLY A 44 -1.00 14.75 10.47
N ARG A 45 -1.89 13.77 10.61
CA ARG A 45 -1.55 12.44 11.13
C ARG A 45 -1.89 11.39 10.08
N VAL A 46 -0.87 10.65 9.64
CA VAL A 46 -1.04 9.43 8.86
C VAL A 46 -1.04 8.25 9.82
N VAL A 47 -2.07 7.41 9.76
CA VAL A 47 -2.13 6.14 10.48
C VAL A 47 -2.11 5.03 9.44
N ALA A 48 -1.02 4.28 9.39
CA ALA A 48 -0.86 3.14 8.50
C ALA A 48 -0.97 1.83 9.30
N GLY A 49 -1.78 0.89 8.81
CA GLY A 49 -1.86 -0.44 9.37
C GLY A 49 -0.67 -1.30 8.93
N ALA A 50 -0.19 -2.15 9.84
CA ALA A 50 0.85 -3.14 9.58
C ALA A 50 0.27 -4.54 9.79
N THR A 51 0.86 -5.56 9.16
CA THR A 51 0.41 -6.95 9.33
C THR A 51 0.97 -7.60 10.60
N GLY A 52 1.89 -6.93 11.28
CA GLY A 52 2.45 -7.35 12.57
C GLY A 52 3.49 -6.36 13.08
N ASP A 53 3.95 -6.58 14.31
CA ASP A 53 4.96 -5.75 14.95
C ASP A 53 6.38 -6.00 14.38
N PRO A 54 7.25 -4.98 14.41
CA PRO A 54 8.66 -5.16 14.05
C PRO A 54 9.34 -6.11 15.04
N LYS A 55 10.15 -7.04 14.54
CA LYS A 55 10.91 -7.97 15.38
C LYS A 55 12.19 -7.34 15.94
N THR A 56 12.74 -6.36 15.22
CA THR A 56 13.96 -5.66 15.61
C THR A 56 14.01 -4.27 15.00
N MET A 57 14.67 -3.35 15.69
CA MET A 57 14.98 -2.01 15.19
C MET A 57 16.36 -1.92 14.54
N GLN A 58 17.15 -3.00 14.60
CA GLN A 58 18.50 -3.03 14.03
C GLN A 58 18.44 -3.58 12.60
N PRO A 59 18.64 -2.73 11.57
CA PRO A 59 18.48 -3.17 10.18
C PRO A 59 19.47 -4.26 9.78
N ILE A 60 20.67 -4.29 10.38
CA ILE A 60 21.74 -5.24 10.03
C ILE A 60 21.43 -6.70 10.40
N ILE A 61 20.53 -6.92 11.37
CA ILE A 61 20.08 -8.27 11.78
C ILE A 61 18.63 -8.55 11.40
N SER A 62 17.99 -7.61 10.69
CA SER A 62 16.60 -7.73 10.26
C SER A 62 16.49 -8.61 9.02
N THR A 63 15.51 -9.51 9.00
CA THR A 63 15.23 -10.37 7.84
C THR A 63 13.75 -10.35 7.43
N ASP A 64 12.94 -9.52 8.09
CA ASP A 64 11.50 -9.41 7.84
C ASP A 64 11.08 -8.02 7.34
N THR A 65 9.93 -7.96 6.68
CA THR A 65 9.36 -6.74 6.08
C THR A 65 8.78 -5.77 7.10
N GLN A 66 8.24 -6.25 8.23
CA GLN A 66 7.58 -5.35 9.19
C GLN A 66 8.61 -4.50 9.94
N SER A 67 9.74 -5.10 10.31
CA SER A 67 10.91 -4.38 10.81
C SER A 67 11.39 -3.34 9.80
N SER A 68 11.44 -3.68 8.51
CA SER A 68 11.88 -2.76 7.46
C SER A 68 10.97 -1.58 7.20
N PHE A 69 9.66 -1.73 7.38
CA PHE A 69 8.76 -0.60 7.29
C PHE A 69 9.08 0.51 8.28
N VAL A 70 9.50 0.19 9.51
CA VAL A 70 9.78 1.21 10.51
C VAL A 70 11.14 1.86 10.25
N TRP A 71 12.18 1.07 10.03
CA TRP A 71 13.52 1.63 9.93
C TRP A 71 13.79 2.39 8.63
N GLN A 72 13.01 2.18 7.56
CA GLN A 72 13.06 3.01 6.34
C GLN A 72 12.67 4.48 6.59
N TRP A 73 11.94 4.78 7.67
CA TRP A 73 11.66 6.16 8.08
C TRP A 73 12.76 6.80 8.93
N LEU A 74 13.63 5.97 9.52
CA LEU A 74 14.63 6.39 10.51
C LEU A 74 16.03 6.48 9.92
N TYR A 75 16.39 5.56 9.02
CA TYR A 75 17.70 5.50 8.40
C TYR A 75 17.62 5.76 6.91
N LEU A 76 18.60 6.50 6.41
CA LEU A 76 18.77 6.76 4.98
C LEU A 76 19.90 5.88 4.44
N GLY A 77 19.70 5.29 3.26
CA GLY A 77 20.75 4.61 2.50
C GLY A 77 21.60 5.58 1.69
N LEU A 78 22.69 5.08 1.11
CA LEU A 78 23.51 5.83 0.14
C LEU A 78 22.68 6.24 -1.08
N THR A 79 21.91 5.29 -1.59
CA THR A 79 20.90 5.48 -2.64
C THR A 79 19.52 5.11 -2.11
N ARG A 80 18.48 5.46 -2.87
CA ARG A 80 17.09 5.07 -2.60
C ARG A 80 16.36 4.79 -3.91
N THR A 81 15.24 4.08 -3.83
CA THR A 81 14.37 3.85 -4.98
C THR A 81 13.34 4.98 -5.11
N ASN A 82 13.20 5.56 -6.30
CA ASN A 82 12.12 6.51 -6.58
C ASN A 82 10.77 5.78 -6.60
N TYR A 83 9.82 6.21 -5.77
CA TYR A 83 8.52 5.53 -5.65
C TYR A 83 7.60 5.66 -6.87
N LYS A 84 7.86 6.62 -7.77
CA LYS A 84 7.12 6.82 -9.02
C LYS A 84 7.72 6.07 -10.20
N THR A 85 9.04 6.13 -10.35
CA THR A 85 9.75 5.58 -11.52
C THR A 85 10.35 4.20 -11.27
N GLY A 86 10.60 3.84 -10.00
CA GLY A 86 11.31 2.61 -9.63
C GLY A 86 12.82 2.68 -9.83
N GLU A 87 13.36 3.81 -10.31
CA GLU A 87 14.78 3.97 -10.57
C GLU A 87 15.57 4.26 -9.28
N THR A 88 16.85 3.92 -9.29
CA THR A 88 17.78 4.24 -8.19
C THR A 88 18.17 5.71 -8.27
N GLU A 89 17.95 6.44 -7.19
CA GLU A 89 18.31 7.84 -7.01
C GLU A 89 19.32 8.03 -5.87
N SER A 90 20.04 9.15 -5.93
CA SER A 90 20.86 9.65 -4.82
C SER A 90 20.04 9.82 -3.54
N SER A 91 20.64 9.46 -2.41
CA SER A 91 20.12 9.70 -1.05
C SER A 91 21.20 10.37 -0.22
N LEU A 92 21.94 9.63 0.63
CA LEU A 92 23.09 10.19 1.34
C LEU A 92 24.31 10.39 0.43
N ALA A 93 24.45 9.58 -0.62
CA ALA A 93 25.49 9.77 -1.61
C ALA A 93 25.00 10.77 -2.67
N GLU A 94 25.72 11.89 -2.81
CA GLU A 94 25.39 12.90 -3.82
C GLU A 94 25.65 12.39 -5.24
N LYS A 95 26.68 11.54 -5.41
CA LYS A 95 27.11 10.97 -6.69
C LYS A 95 27.59 9.54 -6.50
N PHE A 96 27.40 8.72 -7.52
CA PHE A 96 27.96 7.39 -7.64
C PHE A 96 28.17 7.08 -9.13
N GLU A 97 29.20 6.30 -9.42
CA GLU A 97 29.53 5.84 -10.77
C GLU A 97 29.73 4.33 -10.71
N GLN A 98 29.36 3.63 -11.79
CA GLN A 98 29.60 2.20 -11.93
C GLN A 98 30.75 1.99 -12.90
N SER A 99 31.68 1.12 -12.53
CA SER A 99 32.79 0.69 -13.37
C SER A 99 32.30 0.01 -14.65
N LYS A 100 33.14 -0.03 -15.69
CA LYS A 100 32.76 -0.59 -16.99
C LYS A 100 32.54 -2.11 -16.95
N ASP A 101 33.23 -2.78 -16.05
CA ASP A 101 33.10 -4.21 -15.76
C ASP A 101 31.97 -4.52 -14.76
N GLY A 102 31.36 -3.49 -14.16
CA GLY A 102 30.22 -3.63 -13.25
C GLY A 102 30.60 -4.12 -11.85
N LEU A 103 31.89 -4.09 -11.52
CA LEU A 103 32.47 -4.49 -10.23
C LEU A 103 32.87 -3.28 -9.37
#